data_AF-A0A9E5QPX1-F1
#
_entry.id   AF-A0A9E5QPX1-F1
#
_cell.length_a   1.000
_cell.length_b   1.000
_cell.length_c   1.000
_cell.angle_alpha   90.00
_cell.angle_beta   90.00
_cell.angle_gamma   90.00
#
_symmetry.space_group_name_H-M   'P 1'
#
loop_
_entity.id
_entity.type
_entity.pdbx_description
1 polymer ?
#
loop_
_entity_poly.entity_id
_entity_poly.type
_entity_poly.pdbx_seq_one_letter_code
_entity_poly.pdbx_strand_id
1 'polypeptide(L)'
;VLPGTGDVVPRMQRAGAAPRLLSRAEYLAGFGIFLSPPPPGPAPLPTILFSHGLGGSPISPGYLAAMVDLASQGFLVAGVFHGDPRFSRIRIEDLRDLVSALAEFDEFVELELLRPVSLRALLDALLAHPGFAPGIDRERIAGFGASLGGQAMANLLGARLTVGLGLACRDTVTDPRVKAAVGLVPYAGQTFLPSFCNDQVGAWNVERPYLAISGTADSTAPIGMMEQALNRFRGSRYLVALEGIGHGYTPDMRGDVMTWTVGFLEAYLRIAARPDAIDRFIRLASVAGGTVDSLRVDAHAPFPPGPDELLVREFYSRSLNHFVSTGDAGIIADLLAGGWLPTADSFKAYSRMPPDTLTRVAPVCHFYGVPAGGPDSRFYTVDPAECALVRQWGGWHDEGTAFHIQPTDAGRRCPAGHLEVVRHYNWGYPWRPSNHRYTTSDSTAREMDRHGWLREGTVMCARP
;
A
#
# COMPACT_ATOMS: atom_id res chain seq x y z
N VAL A 1 -16.80 30.55 -9.93
CA VAL A 1 -17.13 30.19 -8.54
C VAL A 1 -18.35 29.30 -8.57
N LEU A 2 -18.30 28.11 -7.97
CA LEU A 2 -19.44 27.19 -7.90
C LEU A 2 -20.49 27.72 -6.90
N PRO A 3 -21.80 27.67 -7.23
CA PRO A 3 -22.85 28.01 -6.29
C PRO A 3 -22.80 27.10 -5.06
N GLY A 4 -22.93 27.68 -3.86
CA GLY A 4 -23.01 26.93 -2.59
C GLY A 4 -21.68 26.47 -1.99
N THR A 5 -20.58 26.40 -2.77
CA THR A 5 -19.28 25.91 -2.27
C THR A 5 -18.20 26.98 -2.22
N GLY A 6 -18.30 28.03 -3.04
CA GLY A 6 -17.27 29.06 -3.13
C GLY A 6 -16.02 28.64 -3.92
N ASP A 7 -15.96 27.40 -4.42
CA ASP A 7 -14.81 26.89 -5.16
C ASP A 7 -14.67 27.61 -6.50
N VAL A 8 -13.45 28.03 -6.84
CA VAL A 8 -13.14 28.63 -8.13
C VAL A 8 -12.87 27.52 -9.13
N VAL A 9 -13.83 27.26 -10.01
CA VAL A 9 -13.59 26.39 -11.18
C VAL A 9 -12.44 26.98 -12.00
N PRO A 10 -11.37 26.20 -12.27
CA PRO A 10 -10.31 26.63 -13.19
C PRO A 10 -10.91 27.03 -14.54
N ARG A 11 -10.18 27.81 -15.36
CA ARG A 11 -10.66 28.18 -16.69
C ARG A 11 -10.96 26.91 -17.50
N MET A 12 -12.24 26.59 -17.68
CA MET A 12 -12.68 25.43 -18.43
C MET A 12 -12.56 25.68 -19.93
N GLN A 13 -12.21 24.65 -20.67
CA GLN A 13 -12.40 24.67 -22.11
C GLN A 13 -13.91 24.72 -22.42
N ARG A 14 -14.27 25.33 -23.56
CA ARG A 14 -15.66 25.31 -24.02
C ARG A 14 -16.06 23.87 -24.32
N ALA A 15 -17.32 23.52 -24.05
CA ALA A 15 -17.87 22.22 -24.44
C ALA A 15 -17.67 22.00 -25.95
N GLY A 16 -17.22 20.80 -26.34
CA GLY A 16 -16.93 20.44 -27.73
C GLY A 16 -15.60 20.96 -28.29
N ALA A 17 -14.84 21.78 -27.55
CA ALA A 17 -13.50 22.16 -27.96
C ALA A 17 -12.54 20.96 -27.86
N ALA A 18 -11.53 20.93 -28.75
CA ALA A 18 -10.48 19.93 -28.67
C ALA A 18 -9.73 20.01 -27.32
N PRO A 19 -9.38 18.86 -26.70
CA PRO A 19 -8.60 18.86 -25.47
C PRO A 19 -7.29 19.64 -25.62
N ARG A 20 -6.99 20.51 -24.65
CA ARG A 20 -5.69 21.16 -24.56
C ARG A 20 -4.76 20.29 -23.73
N LEU A 21 -3.74 19.73 -24.38
CA LEU A 21 -2.67 19.01 -23.71
C LEU A 21 -1.51 19.96 -23.40
N LEU A 22 -0.85 19.73 -22.27
CA LEU A 22 0.40 20.37 -21.92
C LEU A 22 1.49 19.88 -22.88
N SER A 23 2.23 20.77 -23.53
CA SER A 23 3.37 20.38 -24.37
C SER A 23 4.56 19.93 -23.51
N ARG A 24 5.46 19.11 -24.08
CA ARG A 24 6.72 18.73 -23.41
C ARG A 24 7.56 19.96 -23.03
N ALA A 25 7.58 20.96 -23.90
CA ALA A 25 8.29 22.21 -23.64
C ALA A 25 7.69 22.97 -22.45
N GLU A 26 6.36 23.14 -22.40
CA GLU A 26 5.69 23.80 -21.26
C GLU A 26 5.91 23.03 -19.94
N TYR A 27 5.84 21.69 -19.99
CA TYR A 27 6.09 20.85 -18.81
C TYR A 27 7.52 21.02 -18.27
N LEU A 28 8.53 20.95 -19.15
CA LEU A 28 9.93 21.11 -18.78
C LEU A 28 10.25 22.53 -18.28
N ALA A 29 9.64 23.56 -18.89
CA ALA A 29 9.78 24.94 -18.45
C ALA A 29 9.28 25.13 -17.01
N GLY A 30 8.27 24.37 -16.58
CA GLY A 30 7.81 24.34 -15.18
C GLY A 30 8.90 23.90 -14.18
N PHE A 31 9.91 23.16 -14.63
CA PHE A 31 11.09 22.78 -13.85
C PHE A 31 12.32 23.66 -14.13
N GLY A 32 12.15 24.76 -14.86
CA GLY A 32 13.27 25.63 -15.28
C GLY A 32 14.15 25.03 -16.39
N ILE A 33 13.69 24.00 -17.09
CA ILE A 33 14.43 23.34 -18.17
C ILE A 33 13.97 23.90 -19.52
N PHE A 34 14.87 24.57 -20.22
CA PHE A 34 14.62 25.17 -21.53
C PHE A 34 15.55 24.57 -22.58
N LEU A 35 15.00 23.77 -23.51
CA LEU A 35 15.76 23.11 -24.57
C LEU A 35 15.58 23.86 -25.91
N SER A 36 16.63 23.88 -26.73
CA SER A 36 16.62 24.45 -28.08
C SER A 36 17.16 23.45 -29.12
N PRO A 37 16.35 23.02 -30.11
CA PRO A 37 14.94 23.38 -30.31
C PRO A 37 14.03 22.78 -29.21
N PRO A 38 12.82 23.35 -28.97
CA PRO A 38 11.88 22.81 -28.00
C PRO A 38 11.44 21.39 -28.37
N PRO A 39 11.30 20.47 -27.41
CA PRO A 39 10.86 19.12 -27.71
C PRO A 39 9.40 19.14 -28.22
N PRO A 40 9.11 18.45 -29.34
CA PRO A 40 7.79 18.46 -29.93
C PRO A 40 6.80 17.58 -29.14
N GLY A 41 5.52 17.86 -29.34
CA GLY A 41 4.42 17.01 -28.87
C GLY A 41 4.01 17.20 -27.40
N PRO A 42 2.94 16.50 -26.98
CA PRO A 42 2.42 16.58 -25.63
C PRO A 42 3.32 15.88 -24.61
N ALA A 43 3.30 16.39 -23.38
CA ALA A 43 3.92 15.75 -22.23
C ALA A 43 3.06 14.56 -21.78
N PRO A 44 3.60 13.33 -21.74
CA PRO A 44 2.90 12.21 -21.12
C PRO A 44 2.97 12.35 -19.59
N LEU A 45 1.83 12.63 -18.97
CA LEU A 45 1.73 12.85 -17.53
C LEU A 45 1.25 11.59 -16.81
N PRO A 46 1.76 11.31 -15.58
CA PRO A 46 1.10 10.38 -14.68
C PRO A 46 -0.36 10.77 -14.49
N THR A 47 -1.25 9.78 -14.52
CA THR A 47 -2.69 10.01 -14.49
C THR A 47 -3.32 9.46 -13.23
N ILE A 48 -4.12 10.27 -12.55
CA ILE A 48 -4.90 9.89 -11.37
C ILE A 48 -6.37 9.79 -11.76
N LEU A 49 -6.94 8.59 -11.62
CA LEU A 49 -8.39 8.38 -11.67
C LEU A 49 -8.98 8.79 -10.32
N PHE A 50 -9.83 9.81 -10.31
CA PHE A 50 -10.41 10.36 -9.07
C PHE A 50 -11.85 9.86 -8.88
N SER A 51 -12.10 9.21 -7.74
CA SER A 51 -13.41 8.69 -7.35
C SER A 51 -13.93 9.39 -6.09
N HIS A 52 -15.05 10.10 -6.23
CA HIS A 52 -15.73 10.71 -5.08
C HIS A 52 -16.43 9.65 -4.19
N GLY A 53 -16.80 10.04 -2.97
CA GLY A 53 -17.62 9.24 -2.06
C GLY A 53 -19.10 9.19 -2.43
N LEU A 54 -19.90 8.53 -1.60
CA LEU A 54 -21.35 8.42 -1.78
C LEU A 54 -22.01 9.81 -1.82
N GLY A 55 -22.99 9.99 -2.73
CA GLY A 55 -23.70 11.27 -2.90
C GLY A 55 -22.88 12.41 -3.53
N GLY A 56 -21.56 12.22 -3.69
CA GLY A 56 -20.65 13.23 -4.22
C GLY A 56 -20.60 13.33 -5.74
N SER A 57 -19.68 14.17 -6.21
CA SER A 57 -19.30 14.35 -7.62
C SER A 57 -17.89 14.97 -7.68
N PRO A 58 -17.19 14.93 -8.82
CA PRO A 58 -15.91 15.63 -8.97
C PRO A 58 -15.96 17.14 -8.65
N ILE A 59 -17.13 17.77 -8.74
CA ILE A 59 -17.33 19.21 -8.45
C ILE A 59 -17.94 19.47 -7.07
N SER A 60 -18.06 18.44 -6.23
CA SER A 60 -18.51 18.62 -4.84
C SER A 60 -17.43 19.35 -4.01
N PRO A 61 -17.83 20.03 -2.91
CA PRO A 61 -16.90 20.73 -2.02
C PRO A 61 -15.68 19.89 -1.66
N GLY A 62 -14.49 20.48 -1.69
CA GLY A 62 -13.24 19.83 -1.31
C GLY A 62 -12.62 18.93 -2.38
N TYR A 63 -13.41 18.19 -3.17
CA TYR A 63 -12.88 17.29 -4.20
C TYR A 63 -12.27 18.03 -5.38
N LEU A 64 -12.88 19.14 -5.83
CA LEU A 64 -12.27 19.97 -6.87
C LEU A 64 -10.93 20.55 -6.40
N ALA A 65 -10.84 20.98 -5.14
CA ALA A 65 -9.59 21.46 -4.56
C ALA A 65 -8.51 20.36 -4.52
N ALA A 66 -8.86 19.15 -4.06
CA ALA A 66 -7.94 18.01 -4.05
C ALA A 66 -7.45 17.63 -5.47
N MET A 67 -8.34 17.66 -6.47
CA MET A 67 -7.93 17.42 -7.86
C MET A 67 -7.03 18.52 -8.40
N VAL A 68 -7.27 19.79 -8.05
CA VAL A 68 -6.39 20.90 -8.42
C VAL A 68 -5.03 20.77 -7.73
N ASP A 69 -4.99 20.34 -6.48
CA ASP A 69 -3.74 20.09 -5.75
C ASP A 69 -2.92 19.00 -6.42
N LEU A 70 -3.54 17.86 -6.71
CA LEU A 70 -2.89 16.78 -7.46
C LEU A 70 -2.41 17.29 -8.83
N ALA A 71 -3.24 18.03 -9.56
CA ALA A 71 -2.83 18.59 -10.85
C ALA A 71 -1.63 19.55 -10.72
N SER A 72 -1.56 20.34 -9.64
CA SER A 72 -0.43 21.25 -9.35
C SER A 72 0.91 20.52 -9.12
N GLN A 73 0.85 19.23 -8.76
CA GLN A 73 2.02 18.35 -8.59
C GLN A 73 2.45 17.66 -9.91
N GLY A 74 1.85 18.06 -11.04
CA GLY A 74 2.19 17.55 -12.37
C GLY A 74 1.53 16.23 -12.71
N PHE A 75 0.34 15.97 -12.16
CA PHE A 75 -0.51 14.85 -12.55
C PHE A 75 -1.61 15.32 -13.51
N LEU A 76 -2.03 14.46 -14.43
CA LEU A 76 -3.33 14.56 -15.08
C LEU A 76 -4.37 13.94 -14.14
N VAL A 77 -5.44 14.65 -13.81
CA VAL A 77 -6.46 14.14 -12.88
C VAL A 77 -7.80 14.02 -13.60
N ALA A 78 -8.35 12.81 -13.62
CA ALA A 78 -9.60 12.48 -14.30
C ALA A 78 -10.67 12.09 -13.27
N GLY A 79 -11.56 13.03 -12.95
CA GLY A 79 -12.69 12.80 -12.05
C GLY A 79 -13.87 12.16 -12.77
N VAL A 80 -14.30 10.99 -12.31
CA VAL A 80 -15.50 10.31 -12.82
C VAL A 80 -16.74 10.81 -12.08
N PHE A 81 -17.83 11.03 -12.81
CA PHE A 81 -19.16 11.20 -12.20
C PHE A 81 -19.80 9.82 -12.11
N HIS A 82 -19.87 9.24 -10.91
CA HIS A 82 -20.61 7.99 -10.70
C HIS A 82 -22.12 8.20 -10.78
N GLY A 83 -22.84 7.11 -11.02
CA GLY A 83 -24.30 7.03 -11.05
C GLY A 83 -24.99 7.06 -9.67
N ASP A 84 -24.32 7.56 -8.63
CA ASP A 84 -24.84 7.69 -7.25
C ASP A 84 -26.11 8.60 -7.19
N PRO A 85 -26.72 8.99 -6.04
CA PRO A 85 -28.10 9.52 -5.99
C PRO A 85 -28.42 10.82 -6.73
N ARG A 86 -27.48 11.34 -7.53
CA ARG A 86 -27.78 12.22 -8.66
C ARG A 86 -28.64 11.52 -9.73
N PHE A 87 -28.59 10.18 -9.82
CA PHE A 87 -29.40 9.31 -10.69
C PHE A 87 -30.03 8.09 -9.97
N SER A 88 -29.54 7.73 -8.77
CA SER A 88 -30.08 6.67 -7.91
C SER A 88 -31.07 7.22 -6.85
N ARG A 89 -31.94 6.37 -6.27
CA ARG A 89 -32.91 6.76 -5.23
C ARG A 89 -32.31 6.80 -3.82
N ILE A 90 -31.12 6.25 -3.61
CA ILE A 90 -30.48 6.09 -2.30
C ILE A 90 -29.85 7.40 -1.79
N ARG A 91 -30.49 8.12 -0.87
CA ARG A 91 -29.83 9.23 -0.13
C ARG A 91 -29.35 8.69 1.21
N ILE A 92 -28.03 8.62 1.40
CA ILE A 92 -27.40 8.24 2.68
C ILE A 92 -26.57 9.45 3.10
N GLU A 93 -27.05 10.17 4.11
CA GLU A 93 -26.42 11.40 4.60
C GLU A 93 -25.71 11.19 5.94
N ASP A 94 -26.04 10.13 6.70
CA ASP A 94 -25.36 9.82 7.97
C ASP A 94 -25.52 8.36 8.45
N LEU A 95 -24.77 7.95 9.49
CA LEU A 95 -24.79 6.60 10.10
C LEU A 95 -26.16 6.05 10.51
N ARG A 96 -27.15 6.91 10.74
CA ARG A 96 -28.54 6.48 10.99
C ARG A 96 -29.19 5.85 9.75
N ASP A 97 -28.68 6.13 8.56
CA ASP A 97 -29.11 5.56 7.27
C ASP A 97 -28.49 4.20 6.98
N LEU A 98 -27.54 3.70 7.78
CA LEU A 98 -27.01 2.35 7.58
C LEU A 98 -28.06 1.26 7.88
N VAL A 99 -29.02 1.54 8.76
CA VAL A 99 -30.20 0.69 9.00
C VAL A 99 -31.16 0.75 7.80
N SER A 100 -31.29 1.91 7.15
CA SER A 100 -32.02 2.06 5.87
C SER A 100 -31.29 1.37 4.71
N ALA A 101 -29.95 1.36 4.71
CA ALA A 101 -29.12 0.66 3.73
C ALA A 101 -29.24 -0.86 3.83
N LEU A 102 -29.73 -1.43 4.95
CA LEU A 102 -30.12 -2.84 5.01
C LEU A 102 -31.45 -3.11 4.29
N ALA A 103 -32.33 -2.11 4.16
CA ALA A 103 -33.60 -2.23 3.45
C ALA A 103 -33.45 -2.12 1.92
N GLU A 104 -32.45 -1.36 1.46
CA GLU A 104 -32.08 -1.19 0.04
C GLU A 104 -30.68 -1.77 -0.24
N PHE A 105 -30.30 -2.83 0.47
CA PHE A 105 -28.93 -3.37 0.44
C PHE A 105 -28.48 -3.77 -0.96
N ASP A 106 -29.37 -4.36 -1.75
CA ASP A 106 -29.07 -4.73 -3.13
C ASP A 106 -28.72 -3.50 -3.99
N GLU A 107 -29.45 -2.39 -3.83
CA GLU A 107 -29.16 -1.15 -4.56
C GLU A 107 -27.84 -0.51 -4.10
N PHE A 108 -27.49 -0.62 -2.82
CA PHE A 108 -26.21 -0.15 -2.29
C PHE A 108 -25.04 -0.96 -2.88
N VAL A 109 -25.16 -2.28 -2.92
CA VAL A 109 -24.15 -3.17 -3.52
C VAL A 109 -24.01 -2.91 -5.02
N GLU A 110 -25.12 -2.69 -5.74
CA GLU A 110 -25.09 -2.31 -7.16
C GLU A 110 -24.30 -1.01 -7.36
N LEU A 111 -24.52 -0.01 -6.50
CA LEU A 111 -23.77 1.24 -6.52
C LEU A 111 -22.28 1.02 -6.25
N GLU A 112 -21.91 0.19 -5.27
CA GLU A 112 -20.52 -0.20 -5.01
C GLU A 112 -19.87 -0.87 -6.22
N LEU A 113 -20.57 -1.79 -6.89
CA LEU A 113 -20.10 -2.53 -8.07
C LEU A 113 -19.94 -1.64 -9.32
N LEU A 114 -20.80 -0.63 -9.49
CA LEU A 114 -20.75 0.27 -10.64
C LEU A 114 -19.58 1.26 -10.60
N ARG A 115 -19.01 1.54 -9.42
CA ARG A 115 -17.88 2.45 -9.28
C ARG A 115 -16.59 1.97 -9.95
N PRO A 116 -16.05 0.76 -9.69
CA PRO A 116 -14.88 0.27 -10.39
C PRO A 116 -15.13 0.09 -11.90
N VAL A 117 -16.36 -0.25 -12.31
CA VAL A 117 -16.77 -0.28 -13.73
C VAL A 117 -16.63 1.11 -14.37
N SER A 118 -17.16 2.14 -13.71
CA SER A 118 -17.12 3.52 -14.21
C SER A 118 -15.69 4.06 -14.31
N LEU A 119 -14.82 3.71 -13.35
CA LEU A 119 -13.41 4.07 -13.37
C LEU A 119 -12.66 3.42 -14.53
N ARG A 120 -12.86 2.12 -14.75
CA ARG A 120 -12.28 1.42 -15.90
C ARG A 120 -12.76 1.98 -17.23
N ALA A 121 -14.07 2.24 -17.36
CA ALA A 121 -14.67 2.82 -18.55
C ALA A 121 -14.14 4.24 -18.83
N LEU A 122 -13.95 5.06 -17.80
CA LEU A 122 -13.30 6.38 -17.93
C LEU A 122 -11.89 6.23 -18.50
N LEU A 123 -11.08 5.31 -17.95
CA LEU A 123 -9.72 5.09 -18.43
C LEU A 123 -9.71 4.57 -19.87
N ASP A 124 -10.60 3.64 -20.22
CA ASP A 124 -10.76 3.14 -21.59
C ASP A 124 -11.07 4.28 -22.57
N ALA A 125 -12.02 5.15 -22.22
CA ALA A 125 -12.39 6.30 -23.03
C ALA A 125 -11.23 7.27 -23.22
N LEU A 126 -10.49 7.59 -22.16
CA LEU A 126 -9.34 8.49 -22.22
C LEU A 126 -8.20 7.94 -23.09
N LEU A 127 -7.91 6.65 -22.96
CA LEU A 127 -6.83 5.99 -23.72
C LEU A 127 -7.18 5.73 -25.18
N ALA A 128 -8.47 5.60 -25.51
CA ALA A 128 -8.96 5.47 -26.88
C ALA A 128 -9.11 6.84 -27.59
N HIS A 129 -9.30 7.93 -26.85
CA HIS A 129 -9.56 9.24 -27.43
C HIS A 129 -8.28 9.89 -27.98
N PRO A 130 -8.19 10.22 -29.29
CA PRO A 130 -6.95 10.70 -29.91
C PRO A 130 -6.47 12.06 -29.37
N GLY A 131 -7.37 12.86 -28.80
CA GLY A 131 -7.03 14.15 -28.17
C GLY A 131 -6.54 14.03 -26.72
N PHE A 132 -6.74 12.90 -26.04
CA PHE A 132 -6.32 12.72 -24.63
C PHE A 132 -5.17 11.73 -24.50
N ALA A 133 -5.23 10.62 -25.23
CA ALA A 133 -4.27 9.53 -25.14
C ALA A 133 -2.79 9.96 -25.28
N PRO A 134 -2.42 10.93 -26.14
CA PRO A 134 -1.03 11.40 -26.24
C PRO A 134 -0.49 12.07 -24.97
N GLY A 135 -1.35 12.59 -24.10
CA GLY A 135 -0.97 13.26 -22.84
C GLY A 135 -0.92 12.33 -21.63
N ILE A 136 -1.23 11.05 -21.80
CA ILE A 136 -1.29 10.07 -20.70
C ILE A 136 -0.08 9.16 -20.76
N ASP A 137 0.65 9.07 -19.64
CA ASP A 137 1.64 8.04 -19.45
C ASP A 137 0.98 6.73 -19.01
N ARG A 138 0.96 5.75 -19.91
CA ARG A 138 0.27 4.46 -19.71
C ARG A 138 0.92 3.59 -18.63
N GLU A 139 2.18 3.83 -18.30
CA GLU A 139 2.88 3.09 -17.25
C GLU A 139 2.71 3.72 -15.86
N ARG A 140 2.16 4.94 -15.79
CA ARG A 140 2.03 5.72 -14.55
C ARG A 140 0.58 6.16 -14.32
N ILE A 141 -0.32 5.18 -14.19
CA ILE A 141 -1.73 5.42 -13.85
C ILE A 141 -1.98 4.98 -12.42
N ALA A 142 -2.63 5.81 -11.60
CA ALA A 142 -3.05 5.48 -10.24
C ALA A 142 -4.48 5.94 -9.95
N GLY A 143 -4.98 5.57 -8.78
CA GLY A 143 -6.28 5.97 -8.28
C GLY A 143 -6.19 6.88 -7.05
N PHE A 144 -7.14 7.79 -6.91
CA PHE A 144 -7.43 8.49 -5.66
C PHE A 144 -8.93 8.40 -5.40
N GLY A 145 -9.32 7.92 -4.22
CA GLY A 145 -10.72 7.70 -3.89
C GLY A 145 -11.07 8.17 -2.49
N ALA A 146 -12.20 8.85 -2.31
CA ALA A 146 -12.71 9.23 -0.99
C ALA A 146 -13.88 8.34 -0.57
N SER A 147 -13.95 7.87 0.68
CA SER A 147 -15.07 7.05 1.19
C SER A 147 -15.33 5.81 0.30
N LEU A 148 -16.55 5.61 -0.21
CA LEU A 148 -16.85 4.57 -1.22
C LEU A 148 -15.96 4.65 -2.48
N GLY A 149 -15.43 5.83 -2.79
CA GLY A 149 -14.43 5.96 -3.85
C GLY A 149 -13.10 5.30 -3.49
N GLY A 150 -12.69 5.33 -2.22
CA GLY A 150 -11.52 4.61 -1.72
C GLY A 150 -11.73 3.09 -1.77
N GLN A 151 -12.92 2.64 -1.36
CA GLN A 151 -13.34 1.25 -1.55
C GLN A 151 -13.26 0.81 -3.01
N ALA A 152 -13.81 1.62 -3.93
CA ALA A 152 -13.78 1.33 -5.35
C ALA A 152 -12.35 1.22 -5.89
N MET A 153 -11.40 1.97 -5.32
CA MET A 153 -9.97 1.78 -5.64
C MET A 153 -9.45 0.43 -5.17
N ALA A 154 -9.75 0.02 -3.93
CA ALA A 154 -9.38 -1.32 -3.46
C ALA A 154 -9.99 -2.43 -4.34
N ASN A 155 -11.25 -2.28 -4.74
CA ASN A 155 -11.92 -3.20 -5.67
C ASN A 155 -11.22 -3.26 -7.03
N LEU A 156 -10.93 -2.09 -7.62
CA LEU A 156 -10.21 -1.98 -8.90
C LEU A 156 -8.80 -2.60 -8.84
N LEU A 157 -8.19 -2.56 -7.65
CA LEU A 157 -6.90 -3.18 -7.38
C LEU A 157 -6.96 -4.71 -7.15
N GLY A 158 -8.13 -5.27 -6.84
CA GLY A 158 -8.33 -6.71 -6.70
C GLY A 158 -9.29 -7.14 -5.58
N ALA A 159 -9.71 -6.22 -4.70
CA ALA A 159 -10.56 -6.59 -3.58
C ALA A 159 -11.94 -7.09 -4.06
N ARG A 160 -12.36 -8.24 -3.51
CA ARG A 160 -13.70 -8.80 -3.69
C ARG A 160 -14.71 -8.05 -2.82
N LEU A 161 -15.98 -8.05 -3.21
CA LEU A 161 -17.04 -7.32 -2.52
C LEU A 161 -18.00 -8.28 -1.80
N THR A 162 -18.48 -7.86 -0.63
CA THR A 162 -19.65 -8.43 0.04
C THR A 162 -20.92 -8.02 -0.69
N VAL A 163 -21.67 -8.98 -1.20
CA VAL A 163 -22.88 -8.74 -2.02
C VAL A 163 -24.17 -9.27 -1.39
N GLY A 164 -24.12 -9.68 -0.13
CA GLY A 164 -25.29 -10.20 0.57
C GLY A 164 -25.15 -10.07 2.08
N LEU A 165 -26.29 -9.97 2.78
CA LEU A 165 -26.33 -9.96 4.25
C LEU A 165 -25.75 -11.24 4.88
N GLY A 166 -25.78 -12.36 4.13
CA GLY A 166 -25.09 -13.60 4.48
C GLY A 166 -23.58 -13.58 4.18
N LEU A 167 -22.99 -12.42 3.94
CA LEU A 167 -21.57 -12.20 3.63
C LEU A 167 -21.09 -12.93 2.35
N ALA A 168 -22.00 -13.11 1.39
CA ALA A 168 -21.66 -13.67 0.09
C ALA A 168 -20.61 -12.80 -0.61
N CYS A 169 -19.61 -13.45 -1.21
CA CYS A 169 -18.41 -12.79 -1.72
C CYS A 169 -18.36 -12.88 -3.25
N ARG A 170 -18.16 -11.76 -3.95
CA ARG A 170 -18.06 -11.71 -5.42
C ARG A 170 -16.85 -10.90 -5.88
N ASP A 171 -16.32 -11.30 -7.03
CA ASP A 171 -15.30 -10.52 -7.70
C ASP A 171 -15.93 -9.26 -8.30
N THR A 172 -15.11 -8.21 -8.41
CA THR A 172 -15.49 -6.95 -9.03
C THR A 172 -14.65 -6.72 -10.29
N VAL A 173 -14.98 -5.68 -11.06
CA VAL A 173 -14.11 -5.26 -12.17
C VAL A 173 -12.77 -4.79 -11.62
N THR A 174 -11.70 -5.41 -12.10
CA THR A 174 -10.32 -4.97 -11.85
C THR A 174 -9.75 -4.30 -13.08
N ASP A 175 -8.69 -3.49 -12.89
CA ASP A 175 -7.97 -2.86 -13.98
C ASP A 175 -6.45 -2.88 -13.75
N PRO A 176 -5.67 -3.77 -14.40
CA PRO A 176 -4.22 -3.91 -14.18
C PRO A 176 -3.38 -2.69 -14.63
N ARG A 177 -3.99 -1.72 -15.31
CA ARG A 177 -3.32 -0.47 -15.72
C ARG A 177 -3.12 0.46 -14.53
N VAL A 178 -3.99 0.40 -13.52
CA VAL A 178 -3.86 1.20 -12.29
C VAL A 178 -2.77 0.60 -11.40
N LYS A 179 -1.65 1.28 -11.20
CA LYS A 179 -0.45 0.74 -10.54
C LYS A 179 -0.45 0.89 -9.03
N ALA A 180 -1.15 1.90 -8.50
CA ALA A 180 -1.28 2.17 -7.07
C ALA A 180 -2.58 2.94 -6.80
N ALA A 181 -3.03 2.98 -5.54
CA ALA A 181 -4.14 3.85 -5.18
C ALA A 181 -4.05 4.46 -3.78
N VAL A 182 -4.69 5.61 -3.63
CA VAL A 182 -4.86 6.30 -2.35
C VAL A 182 -6.34 6.35 -1.99
N GLY A 183 -6.67 5.90 -0.79
CA GLY A 183 -7.98 6.01 -0.17
C GLY A 183 -7.98 7.09 0.91
N LEU A 184 -8.77 8.14 0.73
CA LEU A 184 -9.07 9.12 1.76
C LEU A 184 -10.35 8.71 2.49
N VAL A 185 -10.30 8.57 3.81
CA VAL A 185 -11.35 8.00 4.67
C VAL A 185 -12.04 6.80 3.99
N PRO A 186 -11.28 5.82 3.46
CA PRO A 186 -11.82 4.79 2.60
C PRO A 186 -12.80 3.90 3.36
N TYR A 187 -13.97 3.69 2.76
CA TYR A 187 -14.96 2.79 3.34
C TYR A 187 -14.52 1.33 3.15
N ALA A 188 -14.63 0.54 4.21
CA ALA A 188 -14.33 -0.89 4.20
C ALA A 188 -15.45 -1.68 4.90
N GLY A 189 -16.65 -1.10 4.99
CA GLY A 189 -17.78 -1.70 5.66
C GLY A 189 -17.85 -1.35 7.13
N GLN A 190 -18.62 -2.14 7.85
CA GLN A 190 -18.91 -2.00 9.27
C GLN A 190 -18.63 -3.33 9.97
N THR A 191 -18.46 -3.35 11.29
CA THR A 191 -18.02 -4.56 12.02
C THR A 191 -18.94 -5.78 11.79
N PHE A 192 -20.23 -5.54 11.56
CA PHE A 192 -21.22 -6.59 11.28
C PHE A 192 -21.45 -6.84 9.77
N LEU A 193 -20.88 -5.99 8.91
CA LEU A 193 -21.03 -6.04 7.46
C LEU A 193 -19.76 -5.51 6.78
N PRO A 194 -18.66 -6.30 6.75
CA PRO A 194 -17.43 -5.88 6.11
C PRO A 194 -17.61 -5.72 4.60
N SER A 195 -16.97 -4.75 3.96
CA SER A 195 -17.10 -4.55 2.50
C SER A 195 -16.37 -5.63 1.71
N PHE A 196 -15.28 -6.19 2.23
CA PHE A 196 -14.43 -7.12 1.49
C PHE A 196 -14.60 -8.57 1.95
N CYS A 197 -15.85 -9.06 1.96
CA CYS A 197 -16.24 -10.40 2.40
C CYS A 197 -16.03 -10.62 3.91
N ASN A 198 -16.48 -11.76 4.44
CA ASN A 198 -16.38 -12.05 5.88
C ASN A 198 -14.93 -11.88 6.39
N ASP A 199 -14.73 -11.20 7.52
CA ASP A 199 -13.40 -10.87 8.09
C ASP A 199 -12.42 -10.19 7.12
N GLN A 200 -12.95 -9.46 6.13
CA GLN A 200 -12.21 -8.78 5.07
C GLN A 200 -11.38 -9.73 4.18
N VAL A 201 -11.64 -11.04 4.17
CA VAL A 201 -10.80 -12.00 3.42
C VAL A 201 -10.76 -11.76 1.90
N GLY A 202 -11.76 -11.07 1.36
CA GLY A 202 -11.82 -10.65 -0.04
C GLY A 202 -10.75 -9.62 -0.43
N ALA A 203 -10.13 -8.96 0.55
CA ALA A 203 -9.05 -8.00 0.35
C ALA A 203 -7.68 -8.67 0.02
N TRP A 204 -7.56 -9.99 0.21
CA TRP A 204 -6.33 -10.76 -0.05
C TRP A 204 -5.78 -10.62 -1.47
N ASN A 205 -6.64 -10.36 -2.44
CA ASN A 205 -6.27 -10.24 -3.85
C ASN A 205 -5.66 -8.88 -4.23
N VAL A 206 -5.54 -7.94 -3.28
CA VAL A 206 -4.91 -6.64 -3.53
C VAL A 206 -3.38 -6.78 -3.41
N GLU A 207 -2.73 -6.92 -4.56
CA GLU A 207 -1.26 -7.06 -4.67
C GLU A 207 -0.54 -5.75 -4.98
N ARG A 208 -1.30 -4.72 -5.41
CA ARG A 208 -0.74 -3.42 -5.80
C ARG A 208 -0.75 -2.44 -4.62
N PRO A 209 0.21 -1.49 -4.56
CA PRO A 209 0.33 -0.53 -3.48
C PRO A 209 -0.97 0.22 -3.17
N TYR A 210 -1.33 0.30 -1.89
CA TYR A 210 -2.46 1.08 -1.41
C TYR A 210 -2.11 1.89 -0.16
N LEU A 211 -2.45 3.18 -0.17
CA LEU A 211 -2.35 4.06 1.00
C LEU A 211 -3.76 4.44 1.47
N ALA A 212 -4.12 4.10 2.69
CA ALA A 212 -5.29 4.63 3.38
C ALA A 212 -4.89 5.80 4.28
N ILE A 213 -5.67 6.88 4.25
CA ILE A 213 -5.57 8.01 5.18
C ILE A 213 -6.94 8.14 5.84
N SER A 214 -7.04 7.83 7.13
CA SER A 214 -8.31 7.73 7.86
C SER A 214 -8.29 8.59 9.12
N GLY A 215 -9.43 9.18 9.47
CA GLY A 215 -9.60 9.88 10.73
C GLY A 215 -9.89 8.92 11.89
N THR A 216 -9.35 9.19 13.09
CA THR A 216 -9.60 8.33 14.27
C THR A 216 -10.99 8.54 14.89
N ALA A 217 -11.67 9.64 14.56
CA ALA A 217 -13.04 9.92 14.97
C ALA A 217 -14.07 9.64 13.85
N ASP A 218 -13.64 9.05 12.73
CA ASP A 218 -14.53 8.66 11.63
C ASP A 218 -15.42 7.49 12.05
N SER A 219 -16.71 7.76 12.16
CA SER A 219 -17.71 6.77 12.52
C SER A 219 -18.41 6.18 11.29
N THR A 220 -18.37 6.86 10.14
CA THR A 220 -19.00 6.45 8.88
C THR A 220 -18.16 5.40 8.16
N ALA A 221 -16.84 5.60 8.11
CA ALA A 221 -15.86 4.65 7.61
C ALA A 221 -14.84 4.33 8.73
N PRO A 222 -15.23 3.49 9.72
CA PRO A 222 -14.40 3.25 10.89
C PRO A 222 -13.00 2.77 10.52
N ILE A 223 -11.98 3.46 11.03
CA ILE A 223 -10.57 3.18 10.71
C ILE A 223 -10.20 1.71 10.94
N GLY A 224 -10.75 1.07 11.98
CA GLY A 224 -10.50 -0.34 12.29
C GLY A 224 -10.94 -1.31 11.20
N MET A 225 -11.99 -0.98 10.43
CA MET A 225 -12.45 -1.81 9.31
C MET A 225 -11.45 -1.77 8.16
N MET A 226 -10.90 -0.59 7.86
CA MET A 226 -9.85 -0.45 6.85
C MET A 226 -8.52 -1.04 7.32
N GLU A 227 -8.17 -0.90 8.60
CA GLU A 227 -7.00 -1.54 9.21
C GLU A 227 -7.06 -3.06 9.08
N GLN A 228 -8.22 -3.66 9.40
CA GLN A 228 -8.45 -5.09 9.21
C GLN A 228 -8.29 -5.50 7.74
N ALA A 229 -8.85 -4.71 6.80
CA ALA A 229 -8.73 -4.99 5.37
C ALA A 229 -7.28 -4.86 4.87
N LEU A 230 -6.56 -3.81 5.25
CA LEU A 230 -5.15 -3.64 4.90
C LEU A 230 -4.31 -4.78 5.43
N ASN A 231 -4.55 -5.27 6.65
CA ASN A 231 -3.82 -6.44 7.16
C ASN A 231 -4.06 -7.73 6.35
N ARG A 232 -5.02 -7.74 5.41
CA ARG A 232 -5.18 -8.81 4.41
C ARG A 232 -4.51 -8.52 3.07
N PHE A 233 -4.19 -7.28 2.72
CA PHE A 233 -3.60 -6.95 1.42
C PHE A 233 -2.23 -7.63 1.30
N ARG A 234 -1.91 -8.10 0.10
CA ARG A 234 -0.62 -8.75 -0.20
C ARG A 234 0.44 -7.77 -0.69
N GLY A 235 0.02 -6.66 -1.29
CA GLY A 235 0.91 -5.61 -1.76
C GLY A 235 1.40 -4.69 -0.63
N SER A 236 2.15 -3.67 -1.03
CA SER A 236 2.50 -2.57 -0.12
C SER A 236 1.25 -1.87 0.37
N ARG A 237 1.16 -1.63 1.67
CA ARG A 237 -0.07 -1.24 2.34
C ARG A 237 0.23 -0.35 3.52
N TYR A 238 -0.43 0.80 3.54
CA TYR A 238 -0.17 1.85 4.53
C TYR A 238 -1.49 2.36 5.08
N LEU A 239 -1.54 2.59 6.38
CA LEU A 239 -2.65 3.25 7.05
C LEU A 239 -2.12 4.41 7.88
N VAL A 240 -2.41 5.63 7.43
CA VAL A 240 -2.18 6.85 8.18
C VAL A 240 -3.45 7.14 8.97
N ALA A 241 -3.30 7.30 10.28
CA ALA A 241 -4.35 7.72 11.19
C ALA A 241 -4.19 9.21 11.50
N LEU A 242 -5.21 10.01 11.21
CA LEU A 242 -5.29 11.43 11.57
C LEU A 242 -6.12 11.58 12.86
N GLU A 243 -5.51 12.07 13.92
CA GLU A 243 -6.11 12.08 15.25
C GLU A 243 -7.27 13.08 15.36
N GLY A 244 -8.42 12.62 15.85
CA GLY A 244 -9.61 13.46 16.09
C GLY A 244 -10.38 13.87 14.82
N ILE A 245 -9.92 13.46 13.64
CA ILE A 245 -10.56 13.78 12.36
C ILE A 245 -11.75 12.85 12.12
N GLY A 246 -12.88 13.42 11.67
CA GLY A 246 -14.12 12.70 11.32
C GLY A 246 -14.20 12.30 9.84
N HIS A 247 -15.41 11.95 9.38
CA HIS A 247 -15.63 11.59 7.97
C HIS A 247 -15.65 12.82 7.05
N GLY A 248 -14.70 12.92 6.12
CA GLY A 248 -14.71 13.94 5.08
C GLY A 248 -13.34 14.48 4.72
N TYR A 249 -13.35 15.62 4.03
CA TYR A 249 -12.14 16.36 3.68
C TYR A 249 -12.29 17.80 4.18
N THR A 250 -11.53 18.13 5.22
CA THR A 250 -11.54 19.47 5.82
C THR A 250 -10.27 20.25 5.43
N PRO A 251 -10.30 21.60 5.47
CA PRO A 251 -9.15 22.40 5.07
C PRO A 251 -7.88 22.18 5.90
N ASP A 252 -8.01 21.80 7.18
CA ASP A 252 -6.92 21.57 8.12
C ASP A 252 -6.10 20.31 7.80
N MET A 253 -6.74 19.24 7.31
CA MET A 253 -6.06 17.99 6.91
C MET A 253 -5.49 18.03 5.48
N ARG A 254 -5.76 19.07 4.70
CA ARG A 254 -5.35 19.18 3.28
C ARG A 254 -3.85 19.01 3.09
N GLY A 255 -3.04 19.66 3.95
CA GLY A 255 -1.58 19.59 3.88
C GLY A 255 -1.06 18.18 4.13
N ASP A 256 -1.57 17.54 5.17
CA ASP A 256 -1.23 16.16 5.55
C ASP A 256 -1.61 15.17 4.45
N VAL A 257 -2.88 15.23 4.02
CA VAL A 257 -3.41 14.33 2.98
C VAL A 257 -2.59 14.45 1.70
N MET A 258 -2.28 15.68 1.26
CA MET A 258 -1.48 15.89 0.04
C MET A 258 -0.03 15.45 0.23
N THR A 259 0.59 15.67 1.40
CA THR A 259 1.97 15.25 1.66
C THR A 259 2.11 13.74 1.58
N TRP A 260 1.23 13.00 2.26
CA TRP A 260 1.20 11.54 2.20
C TRP A 260 0.87 11.02 0.80
N THR A 261 -0.16 11.59 0.17
CA THR A 261 -0.61 11.19 -1.17
C THR A 261 0.49 11.36 -2.20
N VAL A 262 1.14 12.52 -2.25
CA VAL A 262 2.20 12.82 -3.23
C VAL A 262 3.44 11.99 -2.92
N GLY A 263 3.85 11.87 -1.65
CA GLY A 263 4.97 11.04 -1.26
C GLY A 263 4.79 9.58 -1.71
N PHE A 264 3.60 9.02 -1.51
CA PHE A 264 3.24 7.68 -1.95
C PHE A 264 3.22 7.55 -3.47
N LEU A 265 2.57 8.47 -4.19
CA LEU A 265 2.47 8.40 -5.65
C LEU A 265 3.84 8.58 -6.32
N GLU A 266 4.70 9.45 -5.80
CA GLU A 266 6.09 9.57 -6.27
C GLU A 266 6.87 8.27 -6.05
N ALA A 267 6.72 7.66 -4.87
CA ALA A 267 7.39 6.43 -4.50
C ALA A 267 6.99 5.23 -5.38
N TYR A 268 5.73 5.15 -5.82
CA TYR A 268 5.22 3.98 -6.56
C TYR A 268 4.97 4.19 -8.06
N LEU A 269 4.86 5.44 -8.53
CA LEU A 269 4.69 5.72 -9.96
C LEU A 269 5.95 6.27 -10.62
N ARG A 270 6.90 6.84 -9.87
CA ARG A 270 8.04 7.55 -10.45
C ARG A 270 9.40 6.96 -10.07
N ILE A 271 9.46 5.68 -9.69
CA ILE A 271 10.67 4.98 -9.23
C ILE A 271 11.87 5.22 -10.15
N ALA A 272 11.70 5.07 -11.46
CA ALA A 272 12.80 5.26 -12.42
C ALA A 272 13.31 6.71 -12.52
N ALA A 273 12.44 7.69 -12.25
CA ALA A 273 12.79 9.12 -12.32
C ALA A 273 13.25 9.69 -10.96
N ARG A 274 12.82 9.06 -9.85
CA ARG A 274 13.00 9.52 -8.46
C ARG A 274 13.29 8.31 -7.56
N PRO A 275 14.45 7.65 -7.71
CA PRO A 275 14.78 6.46 -6.92
C PRO A 275 14.87 6.74 -5.41
N ASP A 276 15.06 7.99 -5.02
CA ASP A 276 15.07 8.44 -3.62
C ASP A 276 13.66 8.72 -3.05
N ALA A 277 12.61 8.65 -3.86
CA ALA A 277 11.24 8.91 -3.38
C ALA A 277 10.75 7.81 -2.44
N ILE A 278 11.00 6.54 -2.79
CA ILE A 278 10.61 5.41 -1.92
C ILE A 278 11.28 5.53 -0.56
N ASP A 279 12.56 5.88 -0.58
CA ASP A 279 13.41 6.16 0.55
C ASP A 279 12.86 7.21 1.52
N ARG A 280 12.35 8.31 0.97
CA ARG A 280 11.72 9.37 1.77
C ARG A 280 10.38 8.89 2.32
N PHE A 281 9.59 8.19 1.51
CA PHE A 281 8.25 7.75 1.88
C PHE A 281 8.27 6.70 2.99
N ILE A 282 9.12 5.67 2.90
CA ILE A 282 9.22 4.62 3.93
C ILE A 282 9.74 5.15 5.28
N ARG A 283 10.41 6.31 5.29
CA ARG A 283 10.89 6.99 6.51
C ARG A 283 9.96 8.10 6.99
N LEU A 284 8.90 8.40 6.24
CA LEU A 284 7.92 9.40 6.65
C LEU A 284 7.12 8.80 7.81
N ALA A 285 7.21 9.43 8.98
CA ALA A 285 6.48 9.00 10.18
C ALA A 285 5.24 9.88 10.47
N SER A 286 5.36 11.18 10.17
CA SER A 286 4.35 12.21 10.37
C SER A 286 4.60 13.42 9.48
N VAL A 287 3.61 14.29 9.32
CA VAL A 287 3.72 15.54 8.55
C VAL A 287 4.04 16.71 9.49
N ALA A 288 5.24 17.28 9.33
CA ALA A 288 5.68 18.39 10.16
C ALA A 288 4.78 19.62 10.00
N GLY A 289 4.23 20.11 11.10
CA GLY A 289 3.31 21.26 11.13
C GLY A 289 1.89 20.96 10.64
N GLY A 290 1.58 19.70 10.36
CA GLY A 290 0.25 19.22 10.01
C GLY A 290 -0.61 18.88 11.25
N THR A 291 -1.68 18.14 10.99
CA THR A 291 -2.47 17.47 12.03
C THR A 291 -1.64 16.42 12.77
N VAL A 292 -2.11 15.94 13.93
CA VAL A 292 -1.44 14.82 14.60
C VAL A 292 -1.72 13.55 13.81
N ASP A 293 -0.70 13.05 13.12
CA ASP A 293 -0.79 11.87 12.28
C ASP A 293 0.18 10.76 12.70
N SER A 294 -0.17 9.51 12.40
CA SER A 294 0.68 8.34 12.70
C SER A 294 0.43 7.17 11.74
N LEU A 295 1.45 6.37 11.48
CA LEU A 295 1.33 5.12 10.72
C LEU A 295 0.83 3.98 11.63
N ARG A 296 -0.39 3.50 11.37
CA ARG A 296 -0.95 2.29 12.00
C ARG A 296 -0.54 1.01 11.28
N VAL A 297 -0.47 1.06 9.95
CA VAL A 297 0.02 -0.02 9.09
C VAL A 297 1.08 0.57 8.16
N ASP A 298 2.19 -0.13 8.00
CA ASP A 298 3.38 0.33 7.26
C ASP A 298 4.14 -0.80 6.56
N ALA A 299 3.41 -1.77 6.01
CA ALA A 299 4.03 -2.92 5.35
C ALA A 299 4.39 -2.59 3.90
N HIS A 300 5.68 -2.61 3.60
CA HIS A 300 6.22 -2.48 2.25
C HIS A 300 6.43 -3.86 1.62
N ALA A 301 5.77 -4.12 0.49
CA ALA A 301 6.12 -5.26 -0.36
C ALA A 301 7.31 -4.85 -1.25
N PRO A 302 8.42 -5.61 -1.23
CA PRO A 302 9.60 -5.23 -1.99
C PRO A 302 9.33 -5.18 -3.49
N PHE A 303 9.99 -4.27 -4.19
CA PHE A 303 9.96 -4.26 -5.65
C PHE A 303 10.49 -5.57 -6.23
N PRO A 304 10.08 -5.95 -7.45
CA PRO A 304 10.55 -7.17 -8.09
C PRO A 304 12.09 -7.31 -8.02
N PRO A 305 12.61 -8.49 -7.64
CA PRO A 305 14.05 -8.68 -7.52
C PRO A 305 14.74 -8.59 -8.90
N GLY A 306 15.94 -8.00 -8.92
CA GLY A 306 16.84 -8.07 -10.07
C GLY A 306 17.49 -9.45 -10.26
N PRO A 307 18.38 -9.61 -11.27
CA PRO A 307 18.94 -10.90 -11.65
C PRO A 307 19.71 -11.65 -10.54
N ASP A 308 20.33 -10.91 -9.62
CA ASP A 308 21.12 -11.45 -8.50
C ASP A 308 20.37 -11.38 -7.16
N GLU A 309 19.15 -10.86 -7.17
CA GLU A 309 18.33 -10.66 -5.98
C GLU A 309 17.27 -11.77 -5.86
N LEU A 310 16.77 -11.96 -4.65
CA LEU A 310 15.61 -12.83 -4.36
C LEU A 310 14.70 -12.17 -3.33
N LEU A 311 13.48 -12.71 -3.22
CA LEU A 311 12.56 -12.37 -2.16
C LEU A 311 12.65 -13.43 -1.06
N VAL A 312 13.02 -12.99 0.14
CA VAL A 312 12.89 -13.78 1.36
C VAL A 312 11.45 -13.61 1.83
N ARG A 313 10.65 -14.67 1.72
CA ARG A 313 9.21 -14.68 2.00
C ARG A 313 8.95 -15.29 3.37
N GLU A 314 8.01 -14.70 4.10
CA GLU A 314 7.57 -15.24 5.38
C GLU A 314 6.40 -16.23 5.22
N PHE A 315 6.44 -17.28 6.04
CA PHE A 315 5.43 -18.29 6.17
C PHE A 315 5.08 -18.48 7.65
N TYR A 316 3.82 -18.79 7.92
CA TYR A 316 3.31 -19.04 9.26
C TYR A 316 2.69 -20.42 9.39
N SER A 317 3.04 -21.13 10.47
CA SER A 317 2.42 -22.40 10.85
C SER A 317 1.45 -22.18 12.01
N ARG A 318 0.19 -22.54 11.80
CA ARG A 318 -0.84 -22.50 12.86
C ARG A 318 -0.63 -23.56 13.94
N SER A 319 -0.12 -24.73 13.57
CA SER A 319 0.09 -25.84 14.50
C SER A 319 1.27 -25.59 15.44
N LEU A 320 2.33 -24.96 14.93
CA LEU A 320 3.52 -24.62 15.70
C LEU A 320 3.44 -23.21 16.31
N ASN A 321 2.55 -22.36 15.78
CA ASN A 321 2.58 -20.92 16.03
C ASN A 321 3.95 -20.29 15.74
N HIS A 322 4.58 -20.72 14.64
CA HIS A 322 5.94 -20.34 14.24
C HIS A 322 5.95 -19.58 12.92
N PHE A 323 6.93 -18.70 12.78
CA PHE A 323 7.27 -18.01 11.55
C PHE A 323 8.56 -18.55 10.96
N VAL A 324 8.63 -18.62 9.64
CA VAL A 324 9.84 -18.93 8.88
C VAL A 324 9.96 -17.95 7.72
N SER A 325 11.14 -17.36 7.55
CA SER A 325 11.49 -16.53 6.40
C SER A 325 12.49 -17.26 5.52
N THR A 326 12.21 -17.48 4.24
CA THR A 326 13.15 -18.12 3.32
C THR A 326 12.93 -17.66 1.88
N GLY A 327 13.99 -17.67 1.09
CA GLY A 327 13.89 -17.53 -0.37
C GLY A 327 14.41 -18.74 -1.14
N ASP A 328 14.71 -19.83 -0.44
CA ASP A 328 15.08 -21.10 -1.06
C ASP A 328 13.83 -21.79 -1.64
N ALA A 329 13.87 -22.10 -2.93
CA ALA A 329 12.71 -22.67 -3.64
C ALA A 329 12.33 -24.07 -3.16
N GLY A 330 13.30 -24.88 -2.73
CA GLY A 330 13.07 -26.22 -2.16
C GLY A 330 12.38 -26.12 -0.81
N ILE A 331 12.90 -25.29 0.10
CA ILE A 331 12.28 -25.07 1.41
C ILE A 331 10.87 -24.49 1.25
N ILE A 332 10.64 -23.56 0.32
CA ILE A 332 9.30 -23.02 0.05
C ILE A 332 8.33 -24.14 -0.38
N ALA A 333 8.76 -25.04 -1.27
CA ALA A 333 7.93 -26.16 -1.71
C ALA A 333 7.57 -27.10 -0.54
N ASP A 334 8.54 -27.40 0.33
CA ASP A 334 8.33 -28.25 1.51
C ASP A 334 7.40 -27.60 2.54
N LEU A 335 7.55 -26.29 2.80
CA LEU A 335 6.68 -25.54 3.71
C LEU A 335 5.23 -25.57 3.21
N LEU A 336 5.01 -25.30 1.91
CA LEU A 336 3.68 -25.33 1.30
C LEU A 336 3.06 -26.73 1.36
N ALA A 337 3.84 -27.78 1.06
CA ALA A 337 3.39 -29.17 1.19
C ALA A 337 3.06 -29.55 2.65
N GLY A 338 3.80 -28.97 3.61
CA GLY A 338 3.59 -29.12 5.05
C GLY A 338 2.45 -28.27 5.63
N GLY A 339 1.69 -27.55 4.80
CA GLY A 339 0.54 -26.75 5.23
C GLY A 339 0.87 -25.40 5.86
N TRP A 340 2.11 -24.90 5.70
CA TRP A 340 2.47 -23.55 6.07
C TRP A 340 1.78 -22.54 5.16
N LEU A 341 1.32 -21.44 5.74
CA LEU A 341 0.61 -20.39 5.02
C LEU A 341 1.57 -19.26 4.68
N PRO A 342 1.70 -18.84 3.40
CA PRO A 342 2.46 -17.64 3.08
C PRO A 342 1.81 -16.43 3.74
N THR A 343 2.62 -15.57 4.36
CA THR A 343 2.16 -14.27 4.81
C THR A 343 2.31 -13.24 3.67
N ALA A 344 1.92 -11.99 3.93
CA ALA A 344 2.14 -10.89 3.00
C ALA A 344 3.49 -10.18 3.22
N ASP A 345 4.30 -10.65 4.18
CA ASP A 345 5.55 -10.02 4.56
C ASP A 345 6.73 -10.68 3.84
N SER A 346 7.62 -9.84 3.32
CA SER A 346 8.83 -10.27 2.63
C SER A 346 9.84 -9.15 2.59
N PHE A 347 11.11 -9.50 2.38
CA PHE A 347 12.16 -8.53 2.16
C PHE A 347 13.13 -9.02 1.09
N LYS A 348 13.84 -8.09 0.47
CA LYS A 348 14.78 -8.37 -0.62
C LYS A 348 16.17 -8.68 -0.09
N ALA A 349 16.79 -9.70 -0.65
CA ALA A 349 18.17 -10.08 -0.37
C ALA A 349 18.88 -10.48 -1.67
N TYR A 350 20.18 -10.79 -1.58
CA TYR A 350 20.97 -11.25 -2.72
C TYR A 350 21.19 -12.76 -2.65
N SER A 351 21.01 -13.43 -3.78
CA SER A 351 21.16 -14.90 -3.92
C SER A 351 22.61 -15.33 -3.85
N ARG A 352 23.49 -14.43 -4.28
CA ARG A 352 24.93 -14.57 -4.28
C ARG A 352 25.58 -13.24 -3.96
N MET A 353 26.87 -13.25 -3.64
CA MET A 353 27.63 -12.02 -3.50
C MET A 353 27.54 -11.21 -4.81
N PRO A 354 27.08 -9.95 -4.78
CA PRO A 354 27.11 -9.08 -5.94
C PRO A 354 28.53 -8.96 -6.50
N PRO A 355 28.69 -8.92 -7.83
CA PRO A 355 30.01 -8.82 -8.45
C PRO A 355 30.63 -7.43 -8.30
N ASP A 356 29.82 -6.42 -7.98
CA ASP A 356 30.29 -5.05 -7.77
C ASP A 356 30.87 -4.88 -6.34
N THR A 357 31.91 -4.06 -6.21
CA THR A 357 32.57 -3.81 -4.92
C THR A 357 31.95 -2.66 -4.12
N LEU A 358 30.94 -1.98 -4.67
CA LEU A 358 30.28 -0.84 -4.03
C LEU A 358 29.12 -1.29 -3.12
N THR A 359 28.51 -2.42 -3.44
CA THR A 359 27.45 -3.07 -2.70
C THR A 359 28.05 -3.81 -1.51
N ARG A 360 27.78 -3.30 -0.30
CA ARG A 360 28.30 -3.89 0.95
C ARG A 360 27.31 -4.91 1.52
N VAL A 361 27.47 -6.18 1.16
CA VAL A 361 26.67 -7.27 1.74
C VAL A 361 27.54 -8.35 2.35
N ALA A 362 26.96 -9.10 3.28
CA ALA A 362 27.61 -10.21 3.97
C ALA A 362 26.72 -11.46 3.93
N PRO A 363 27.31 -12.67 3.99
CA PRO A 363 26.54 -13.91 4.02
C PRO A 363 25.73 -14.02 5.32
N VAL A 364 24.49 -14.46 5.20
CA VAL A 364 23.60 -14.73 6.33
C VAL A 364 23.71 -16.20 6.69
N CYS A 365 24.24 -16.47 7.88
CA CYS A 365 24.26 -17.80 8.46
C CYS A 365 22.84 -18.26 8.78
N HIS A 366 22.57 -19.52 8.47
CA HIS A 366 21.26 -20.14 8.57
C HIS A 366 21.36 -21.40 9.41
N PHE A 367 20.50 -21.50 10.42
CA PHE A 367 20.48 -22.61 11.34
C PHE A 367 19.08 -23.21 11.45
N TYR A 368 18.99 -24.52 11.60
CA TYR A 368 17.78 -25.24 11.94
C TYR A 368 17.97 -25.96 13.28
N GLY A 369 16.95 -25.99 14.14
CA GLY A 369 17.08 -26.67 15.42
C GLY A 369 17.26 -28.18 15.27
N VAL A 370 18.18 -28.76 16.04
CA VAL A 370 18.47 -30.20 15.94
C VAL A 370 17.28 -31.04 16.43
N PRO A 371 16.95 -32.17 15.80
CA PRO A 371 15.88 -33.06 16.26
C PRO A 371 16.06 -33.57 17.71
N ALA A 372 17.30 -33.61 18.21
CA ALA A 372 17.66 -34.06 19.55
C ALA A 372 17.63 -32.93 20.60
N GLY A 373 16.59 -32.09 20.60
CA GLY A 373 16.34 -31.06 21.64
C GLY A 373 16.44 -29.61 21.20
N GLY A 374 16.63 -29.34 19.91
CA GLY A 374 16.50 -28.01 19.30
C GLY A 374 15.04 -27.68 18.96
N PRO A 375 14.71 -26.39 18.74
CA PRO A 375 13.38 -25.98 18.34
C PRO A 375 13.08 -26.35 16.88
N ASP A 376 11.83 -26.67 16.55
CA ASP A 376 11.37 -26.76 15.14
C ASP A 376 11.24 -25.35 14.54
N SER A 377 12.38 -24.69 14.36
CA SER A 377 12.46 -23.32 13.88
C SER A 377 13.81 -23.03 13.21
N ARG A 378 13.84 -21.91 12.49
CA ARG A 378 15.02 -21.41 11.80
C ARG A 378 15.55 -20.16 12.48
N PHE A 379 16.88 -20.02 12.50
CA PHE A 379 17.58 -18.85 12.99
C PHE A 379 18.51 -18.30 11.91
N TYR A 380 18.50 -16.98 11.74
CA TYR A 380 19.29 -16.26 10.75
C TYR A 380 20.06 -15.11 11.39
N THR A 381 21.33 -14.97 10.99
CA THR A 381 22.17 -13.84 11.38
C THR A 381 23.18 -13.47 10.31
N VAL A 382 23.35 -12.16 10.09
CA VAL A 382 24.41 -11.59 9.25
C VAL A 382 25.66 -11.23 10.07
N ASP A 383 25.55 -11.26 11.41
CA ASP A 383 26.67 -10.96 12.30
C ASP A 383 27.61 -12.17 12.38
N PRO A 384 28.88 -12.05 11.94
CA PRO A 384 29.82 -13.17 11.96
C PRO A 384 30.14 -13.65 13.38
N ALA A 385 30.10 -12.78 14.39
CA ALA A 385 30.33 -13.16 15.78
C ALA A 385 29.14 -13.96 16.34
N GLU A 386 27.91 -13.51 16.07
CA GLU A 386 26.70 -14.27 16.44
C GLU A 386 26.66 -15.61 15.73
N CYS A 387 26.99 -15.65 14.44
CA CYS A 387 27.09 -16.90 13.69
C CYS A 387 28.11 -17.88 14.31
N ALA A 388 29.29 -17.39 14.69
CA ALA A 388 30.31 -18.21 15.35
C ALA A 388 29.85 -18.72 16.74
N LEU A 389 29.07 -17.92 17.46
CA LEU A 389 28.49 -18.32 18.75
C LEU A 389 27.43 -19.41 18.57
N VAL A 390 26.46 -19.23 17.67
CA VAL A 390 25.37 -20.21 17.46
C VAL A 390 25.91 -21.57 17.00
N ARG A 391 26.97 -21.61 16.19
CA ARG A 391 27.68 -22.85 15.81
C ARG A 391 28.18 -23.68 16.99
N GLN A 392 28.47 -23.04 18.12
CA GLN A 392 28.97 -23.72 19.32
C GLN A 392 27.82 -24.22 20.21
N TRP A 393 26.58 -23.82 19.94
CA TRP A 393 25.41 -24.20 20.72
C TRP A 393 24.81 -25.49 20.16
N GLY A 394 24.88 -26.57 20.93
CA GLY A 394 24.46 -27.92 20.48
C GLY A 394 22.97 -28.08 20.11
N GLY A 395 22.13 -27.06 20.31
CA GLY A 395 20.73 -27.05 19.91
C GLY A 395 20.46 -26.65 18.46
N TRP A 396 21.49 -26.19 17.73
CA TRP A 396 21.37 -25.66 16.37
C TRP A 396 22.29 -26.40 15.39
N HIS A 397 21.76 -26.74 14.21
CA HIS A 397 22.52 -27.26 13.09
C HIS A 397 22.77 -26.14 12.08
N ASP A 398 24.03 -25.93 11.70
CA ASP A 398 24.42 -24.96 10.66
C ASP A 398 24.09 -25.52 9.27
N GLU A 399 23.19 -24.84 8.56
CA GLU A 399 22.78 -25.16 7.19
C GLU A 399 23.47 -24.26 6.15
N GLY A 400 24.49 -23.49 6.56
CA GLY A 400 25.33 -22.68 5.69
C GLY A 400 24.80 -21.27 5.46
N THR A 401 24.93 -20.78 4.23
CA THR A 401 24.50 -19.42 3.85
C THR A 401 23.15 -19.47 3.15
N ALA A 402 22.13 -18.82 3.73
CA ALA A 402 20.81 -18.74 3.11
C ALA A 402 20.72 -17.68 2.00
N PHE A 403 21.32 -16.52 2.23
CA PHE A 403 21.36 -15.38 1.30
C PHE A 403 22.43 -14.38 1.75
N HIS A 404 22.63 -13.30 0.99
CA HIS A 404 23.50 -12.19 1.34
C HIS A 404 22.69 -10.92 1.54
N ILE A 405 23.03 -10.12 2.56
CA ILE A 405 22.29 -8.89 2.87
C ILE A 405 23.21 -7.83 3.49
N GLN A 406 22.80 -6.57 3.45
CA GLN A 406 23.55 -5.47 4.05
C GLN A 406 23.49 -5.61 5.58
N PRO A 407 24.64 -5.71 6.28
CA PRO A 407 24.67 -5.68 7.74
C PRO A 407 24.37 -4.27 8.26
N THR A 408 23.94 -4.20 9.51
CA THR A 408 23.76 -2.94 10.24
C THR A 408 25.10 -2.32 10.66
N ASP A 409 25.08 -1.03 11.01
CA ASP A 409 26.22 -0.41 11.70
C ASP A 409 26.36 -0.92 13.14
N ALA A 410 27.43 -0.53 13.85
CA ALA A 410 27.64 -0.91 15.25
C ALA A 410 26.52 -0.46 16.20
N GLY A 411 25.69 0.51 15.80
CA GLY A 411 24.51 0.97 16.53
C GLY A 411 23.21 0.31 16.08
N ARG A 412 23.28 -0.78 15.29
CA ARG A 412 22.14 -1.50 14.69
C ARG A 412 21.28 -0.63 13.77
N ARG A 413 21.87 0.36 13.08
CA ARG A 413 21.13 1.20 12.13
C ARG A 413 21.45 0.81 10.70
N CYS A 414 20.46 0.96 9.84
CA CYS A 414 20.64 0.77 8.41
C CYS A 414 21.12 2.04 7.71
N PRO A 415 21.97 1.92 6.67
CA PRO A 415 22.33 3.06 5.84
C PRO A 415 21.10 3.59 5.11
N ALA A 416 21.17 4.85 4.67
CA ALA A 416 20.12 5.43 3.85
C ALA A 416 19.81 4.52 2.64
N GLY A 417 18.53 4.36 2.37
CA GLY A 417 18.00 3.52 1.30
C GLY A 417 17.80 2.05 1.61
N HIS A 418 17.83 1.71 2.89
CA HIS A 418 17.46 0.39 3.35
C HIS A 418 16.31 0.48 4.37
N LEU A 419 15.48 -0.56 4.34
CA LEU A 419 14.52 -0.90 5.37
C LEU A 419 15.23 -1.68 6.47
N GLU A 420 14.83 -1.41 7.71
CA GLU A 420 15.29 -2.16 8.87
C GLU A 420 14.60 -3.51 8.93
N VAL A 421 15.35 -4.61 9.00
CA VAL A 421 14.80 -5.94 9.30
C VAL A 421 14.94 -6.18 10.80
N VAL A 422 13.84 -6.08 11.52
CA VAL A 422 13.77 -6.24 12.97
C VAL A 422 13.52 -7.71 13.33
N ARG A 423 14.36 -8.25 14.22
CA ARG A 423 14.21 -9.61 14.77
C ARG A 423 13.45 -9.59 16.09
N HIS A 424 12.48 -10.49 16.22
CA HIS A 424 11.76 -10.74 17.47
C HIS A 424 11.90 -12.20 17.88
N TYR A 425 12.08 -12.43 19.17
CA TYR A 425 12.17 -13.76 19.78
C TYR A 425 10.95 -14.06 20.64
N ASN A 426 10.36 -15.24 20.48
CA ASN A 426 9.14 -15.64 21.18
C ASN A 426 9.32 -16.03 22.66
N TRP A 427 10.48 -15.82 23.28
CA TRP A 427 10.79 -16.29 24.65
C TRP A 427 10.52 -17.80 24.87
N GLY A 428 10.79 -18.62 23.85
CA GLY A 428 10.46 -20.03 23.90
C GLY A 428 11.23 -20.81 24.98
N TYR A 429 12.56 -20.72 24.96
CA TYR A 429 13.44 -21.48 25.85
C TYR A 429 13.28 -21.09 27.34
N PRO A 430 13.34 -22.06 28.28
CA PRO A 430 13.35 -23.52 28.07
C PRO A 430 11.96 -24.16 27.96
N TRP A 431 10.89 -23.38 27.97
CA TRP A 431 9.52 -23.83 28.27
C TRP A 431 8.69 -24.26 27.06
N ARG A 432 9.00 -23.74 25.88
CA ARG A 432 8.35 -24.05 24.59
C ARG A 432 9.36 -23.89 23.44
N PRO A 433 9.07 -24.40 22.24
CA PRO A 433 9.97 -24.22 21.11
C PRO A 433 10.28 -22.73 20.83
N SER A 434 11.56 -22.41 20.75
CA SER A 434 12.05 -21.08 20.37
C SER A 434 11.71 -20.78 18.90
N ASN A 435 11.28 -19.56 18.60
CA ASN A 435 11.05 -19.09 17.23
C ASN A 435 11.44 -17.62 17.11
N HIS A 436 11.99 -17.26 15.95
CA HIS A 436 12.33 -15.89 15.61
C HIS A 436 11.51 -15.44 14.41
N ARG A 437 11.03 -14.20 14.45
CA ARG A 437 10.33 -13.54 13.34
C ARG A 437 11.15 -12.34 12.85
N TYR A 438 11.18 -12.14 11.54
CA TYR A 438 11.93 -11.08 10.88
C TYR A 438 10.95 -10.23 10.06
N THR A 439 10.85 -8.93 10.36
CA THR A 439 9.91 -8.05 9.67
C THR A 439 10.54 -6.70 9.34
N THR A 440 10.12 -6.11 8.22
CA THR A 440 10.47 -4.75 7.81
C THR A 440 9.38 -3.73 8.13
N SER A 441 8.30 -4.16 8.80
CA SER A 441 7.16 -3.31 9.18
C SER A 441 7.22 -2.97 10.66
N ASP A 442 7.21 -1.67 11.00
CA ASP A 442 7.20 -1.26 12.41
C ASP A 442 5.85 -1.55 13.05
N SER A 443 4.74 -1.53 12.29
CA SER A 443 3.42 -1.91 12.79
C SER A 443 3.38 -3.39 13.19
N THR A 444 3.89 -4.30 12.34
CA THR A 444 4.06 -5.71 12.69
C THR A 444 4.99 -5.87 13.89
N ALA A 445 6.10 -5.15 13.94
CA ALA A 445 7.01 -5.20 15.08
C ALA A 445 6.33 -4.76 16.40
N ARG A 446 5.55 -3.67 16.37
CA ARG A 446 4.77 -3.20 17.54
C ARG A 446 3.69 -4.20 17.96
N GLU A 447 3.07 -4.90 17.00
CA GLU A 447 2.13 -5.98 17.29
C GLU A 447 2.82 -7.14 18.02
N MET A 448 4.00 -7.56 17.56
CA MET A 448 4.80 -8.60 18.21
C MET A 448 5.16 -8.24 19.66
N ASP A 449 5.56 -6.98 19.90
CA ASP A 449 5.83 -6.47 21.25
C ASP A 449 4.60 -6.60 22.16
N ARG A 450 3.41 -6.23 21.67
CA ARG A 450 2.14 -6.34 22.42
C ARG A 450 1.78 -7.80 22.72
N HIS A 451 2.18 -8.73 21.87
CA HIS A 451 2.02 -10.17 22.08
C HIS A 451 3.13 -10.80 22.93
N GLY A 452 4.01 -9.99 23.54
CA GLY A 452 5.01 -10.44 24.50
C GLY A 452 6.26 -11.05 23.88
N TRP A 453 6.50 -10.84 22.58
CA TRP A 453 7.77 -11.20 21.96
C TRP A 453 8.87 -10.22 22.36
N LEU A 454 10.10 -10.71 22.51
CA LEU A 454 11.27 -9.88 22.74
C LEU A 454 11.73 -9.25 21.43
N ARG A 455 11.73 -7.92 21.35
CA ARG A 455 12.43 -7.20 20.30
C ARG A 455 13.94 -7.25 20.54
N GLU A 456 14.67 -7.91 19.65
CA GLU A 456 16.13 -7.95 19.68
C GLU A 456 16.77 -6.79 18.92
N GLY A 457 15.96 -6.10 18.11
CA GLY A 457 16.34 -4.92 17.33
C GLY A 457 16.60 -5.23 15.87
N THR A 458 17.15 -4.25 15.16
CA THR A 458 17.47 -4.35 13.74
C THR A 458 18.73 -5.20 13.53
N VAL A 459 18.59 -6.28 12.76
CA VAL A 459 19.66 -7.27 12.55
C VAL A 459 20.15 -7.32 11.11
N MET A 460 19.36 -6.85 10.14
CA MET A 460 19.71 -6.80 8.73
C MET A 460 19.10 -5.55 8.08
N CYS A 461 19.62 -5.18 6.91
CA CYS A 461 19.14 -4.05 6.13
C CYS A 461 18.70 -4.52 4.76
N ALA A 462 17.41 -4.44 4.47
CA ALA A 462 16.84 -4.87 3.20
C ALA A 462 16.68 -3.68 2.26
N ARG A 463 16.77 -3.92 0.95
CA ARG A 463 16.38 -2.91 -0.05
C ARG A 463 14.85 -2.89 -0.18
N PRO A 464 14.24 -1.72 -0.40
CA PRO A 464 12.85 -1.63 -0.84
C PRO A 464 12.67 -2.34 -2.19
#